data_AF-Q3AZB3-F1
#
_entry.id   AF-Q3AZB3-F1
#
_cell.length_a   1.000
_cell.length_b   1.000
_cell.length_c   1.000
_cell.angle_alpha   90.00
_cell.angle_beta   90.00
_cell.angle_gamma   90.00
#
_symmetry.space_group_name_H-M   'P 1'
#
loop_
_entity.id
_entity.type
_entity.pdbx_description
1 polymer ?
#
loop_
_entity_poly.entity_id
_entity_poly.type
_entity_poly.pdbx_seq_one_letter_code
_entity_poly.pdbx_strand_id
1 'polypeptide(L)' 'MPDKVIFSSGPTGTRSKLWSRVCQYHKTAEQRSKCLNQDVELRGPEQKGDAFPDAPSIDVNATNS' A
#
# COMPACT_ATOMS: atom_id res chain seq x y z
N MET A 1 20.47 1.00 -31.02
CA MET A 1 19.14 1.43 -30.56
C MET A 1 19.31 2.00 -29.16
N PRO A 2 18.88 3.24 -28.86
CA PRO A 2 19.06 3.82 -27.54
C PRO A 2 18.09 3.18 -26.53
N ASP A 3 18.56 2.93 -25.31
CA ASP A 3 17.73 2.45 -24.20
C ASP A 3 16.66 3.50 -23.85
N LYS A 4 15.39 3.10 -23.93
CA LYS A 4 14.24 3.99 -23.68
C LYS A 4 13.64 3.68 -22.32
N VAL A 5 13.73 4.63 -21.39
CA VAL A 5 13.04 4.56 -20.09
C VAL A 5 11.59 4.98 -20.28
N ILE A 6 10.65 4.08 -19.98
CA ILE A 6 9.22 4.37 -19.96
C ILE A 6 8.80 4.55 -18.50
N PHE A 7 8.43 5.77 -18.13
CA PHE A 7 7.77 6.01 -16.84
C PHE A 7 6.31 5.58 -16.95
N SER A 8 5.79 4.88 -15.93
CA SER A 8 4.37 4.50 -15.90
C SER A 8 3.48 5.74 -15.95
N SER A 9 2.62 5.83 -16.97
CA SER A 9 1.58 6.86 -17.09
C SER A 9 0.37 6.50 -16.23
N GLY A 10 0.54 6.58 -14.91
CA GLY A 10 -0.55 6.41 -13.94
C GLY A 10 -1.08 7.75 -13.43
N PRO A 11 -2.30 7.79 -12.87
CA PRO A 11 -2.78 8.95 -12.14
C PRO A 11 -1.81 9.29 -10.99
N THR A 12 -1.63 10.57 -10.71
CA THR A 12 -0.83 11.03 -9.56
C THR A 12 -1.39 10.42 -8.27
N GLY A 13 -0.54 9.70 -7.54
CA GLY A 13 -0.90 9.18 -6.23
C GLY A 13 -0.87 10.28 -5.16
N THR A 14 -1.72 10.18 -4.13
CA THR A 14 -1.66 11.04 -2.94
C THR A 14 -0.77 10.43 -1.87
N ARG A 15 -0.30 11.25 -0.92
CA ARG A 15 0.47 10.77 0.25
C ARG A 15 -0.35 9.84 1.13
N SER A 16 -1.65 10.11 1.28
CA SER A 16 -2.60 9.24 1.98
C SER A 16 -2.72 7.87 1.30
N LYS A 17 -2.87 7.83 -0.03
CA LYS A 17 -2.93 6.57 -0.79
C LYS A 17 -1.67 5.73 -0.66
N LEU A 18 -0.49 6.34 -0.75
CA LEU A 18 0.77 5.64 -0.53
C LEU A 18 0.85 5.09 0.90
N TRP A 19 0.47 5.90 1.89
CA TRP A 19 0.47 5.50 3.29
C TRP A 19 -0.45 4.31 3.55
N SER A 20 -1.69 4.33 3.09
CA SER A 20 -2.62 3.22 3.31
C SER A 20 -2.09 1.91 2.74
N ARG A 21 -1.51 1.94 1.53
CA ARG A 21 -0.98 0.74 0.87
C ARG A 21 0.25 0.14 1.54
N VAL A 22 1.13 0.99 2.05
CA VAL A 22 2.38 0.54 2.68
C VAL A 22 2.13 0.17 4.14
N CYS A 23 1.39 1.02 4.86
CA CYS A 23 1.23 0.89 6.31
C CYS A 23 0.10 -0.07 6.73
N GLN A 24 -0.76 -0.54 5.82
CA GLN A 24 -1.82 -1.54 6.13
C GLN A 24 -1.28 -2.88 6.68
N TYR A 25 -0.01 -3.18 6.45
CA TYR A 25 0.62 -4.41 6.93
C TYR A 25 1.17 -4.28 8.36
N HIS A 26 1.27 -3.06 8.89
CA HIS A 26 1.55 -2.85 10.30
C HIS A 26 0.28 -3.12 11.12
N LYS A 27 0.30 -4.20 11.91
CA LYS A 27 -0.86 -4.69 12.65
C LYS A 27 -0.96 -4.09 14.06
N THR A 28 0.07 -3.41 14.53
CA THR A 28 0.09 -2.74 15.84
C THR A 28 0.35 -1.24 15.71
N ALA A 29 -0.09 -0.47 16.70
CA ALA A 29 0.17 0.97 16.75
C ALA A 29 1.68 1.29 16.77
N GLU A 30 2.48 0.47 17.47
CA GLU A 30 3.93 0.61 17.54
C GLU A 30 4.61 0.33 16.19
N GLN A 31 4.10 -0.65 15.43
CA GLN A 31 4.57 -0.87 14.07
C GLN A 31 4.18 0.30 13.16
N ARG A 32 2.96 0.83 13.33
CA ARG A 32 2.44 1.92 12.51
C ARG A 32 3.15 3.24 12.75
N SER A 33 3.65 3.50 13.97
CA SER A 33 4.42 4.72 14.29
C SER A 33 5.77 4.79 13.58
N LYS A 34 6.30 3.66 13.13
CA LYS A 34 7.55 3.54 12.35
C LYS A 34 7.33 3.66 10.84
N CYS A 35 6.08 3.82 10.38
CA CYS A 35 5.77 3.91 8.94
C CYS A 35 6.07 5.30 8.36
N LEU A 36 6.01 5.46 7.04
CA LEU A 36 6.17 6.78 6.39
C LEU A 36 5.01 7.73 6.72
N ASN A 37 5.11 9.01 6.32
CA ASN A 37 4.02 10.01 6.35
C ASN A 37 3.19 10.02 7.66
N GLN A 38 3.85 10.08 8.82
CA GLN A 38 3.17 10.07 10.13
C GLN A 38 2.32 11.31 10.39
N ASP A 39 2.78 12.47 9.94
CA ASP A 39 2.05 13.74 10.07
C ASP A 39 0.75 13.69 9.24
N VAL A 40 -0.39 13.75 9.93
CA VAL A 40 -1.73 13.61 9.36
C VAL A 40 -2.08 14.81 8.46
N GLU A 41 -1.70 16.02 8.87
CA GLU A 41 -2.02 17.26 8.15
C GLU A 41 -1.26 17.30 6.82
N LEU A 42 0.00 16.85 6.83
CA LEU A 42 0.82 16.77 5.61
C LEU A 42 0.50 15.54 4.75
N ARG A 43 0.04 14.44 5.36
CA ARG A 43 -0.35 13.21 4.63
C ARG A 43 -1.69 13.37 3.92
N GLY A 44 -2.63 14.09 4.54
CA GLY A 44 -4.02 14.12 4.16
C GLY A 44 -4.81 12.87 4.62
N PRO A 45 -6.14 12.91 4.53
CA PRO A 45 -7.01 11.82 4.95
C PRO A 45 -6.98 10.65 3.96
N GLU A 46 -7.02 9.44 4.50
CA GLU A 46 -7.22 8.21 3.72
C GLU A 46 -8.61 8.18 3.10
N GLN A 47 -8.70 7.69 1.87
CA GLN A 47 -9.96 7.55 1.12
C GLN A 47 -10.33 6.08 0.94
N LYS A 48 -11.62 5.84 0.67
CA LYS A 48 -12.09 4.49 0.32
C LYS A 48 -11.37 4.01 -0.95
N GLY A 49 -10.73 2.84 -0.87
CA GLY A 49 -9.96 2.25 -1.96
C GLY A 49 -8.48 2.65 -2.02
N ASP A 50 -8.00 3.42 -1.05
CA ASP A 50 -6.56 3.70 -0.92
C ASP A 50 -5.79 2.43 -0.52
N ALA A 51 -6.25 1.75 0.54
CA ALA A 51 -5.77 0.44 0.94
C ALA A 51 -6.17 -0.65 -0.07
N PHE A 52 -5.36 -1.70 -0.17
CA PHE A 52 -5.78 -2.91 -0.86
C PHE A 52 -6.79 -3.68 0.01
N PRO A 53 -7.72 -4.43 -0.60
CA PRO A 53 -8.54 -5.36 0.16
C PRO A 53 -7.65 -6.40 0.84
N ASP A 54 -8.16 -7.02 1.90
CA ASP A 54 -7.49 -8.16 2.50
C ASP A 54 -7.28 -9.24 1.45
N ALA A 55 -6.06 -9.80 1.45
CA ALA A 55 -5.74 -10.88 0.53
C ALA A 55 -6.64 -12.09 0.84
N PRO A 56 -7.14 -12.79 -0.19
CA PRO A 56 -7.87 -14.02 0.03
C PRO A 56 -6.98 -15.04 0.76
N SER A 57 -7.56 -15.80 1.69
CA SER A 57 -6.88 -16.90 2.34
C SER A 57 -6.47 -17.94 1.29
N ILE A 58 -5.17 -18.17 1.13
CA ILE A 58 -4.65 -19.24 0.29
C ILE A 58 -4.47 -20.47 1.18
N ASP A 59 -5.23 -21.53 0.91
CA ASP A 59 -4.97 -22.83 1.54
C ASP A 59 -3.85 -23.54 0.78
N VAL A 60 -2.64 -23.43 1.32
CA VAL A 60 -1.43 -24.06 0.76
C VAL A 60 -1.43 -25.59 0.89
N ASN A 61 -2.40 -26.18 1.59
CA ASN A 61 -2.54 -27.63 1.76
C ASN A 61 -3.65 -28.25 0.89
N ALA A 62 -4.33 -27.47 0.05
CA ALA A 62 -5.48 -27.92 -0.75
C ALA A 62 -5.14 -28.88 -1.91
N THR A 63 -3.88 -29.31 -2.05
CA THR A 63 -3.48 -30.35 -3.00
C THR A 63 -2.64 -31.41 -2.28
N ASN A 64 -3.31 -32.48 -1.84
CA ASN A 64 -2.85 -33.87 -1.81
C ASN A 64 -3.93 -34.74 -1.12
N SER A 65 -5.04 -35.03 -1.80
CA SER A 65 -5.94 -36.15 -1.51
C SER A 65 -6.70 -36.54 -2.76
#